data_AF-A0A7U3ZMQ8-F1
#
_entry.id   AF-A0A7U3ZMQ8-F1
#
_cell.length_a   1.000
_cell.length_b   1.000
_cell.length_c   1.000
_cell.angle_alpha   90.00
_cell.angle_beta   90.00
_cell.angle_gamma   90.00
#
_symmetry.space_group_name_H-M   'P 1'
#
loop_
_entity.id
_entity.type
_entity.pdbx_description
1 polymer ?
#
loop_
_entity_poly.entity_id
_entity_poly.type
_entity_poly.pdbx_seq_one_letter_code
_entity_poly.pdbx_strand_id
1 'polypeptide(L)'
;MKIQFIIGTLAALFLLCLNRGTMAQVPDSLQINKEYSQWEEALKVPEKVYRLNLSNQDISDFQHELPKFTNLRYLSLRNDKLSGIPSEIFKLQNLRVLDLGENSFQNLPTEFSKLKNLEELYLDNDRNLDISKNINVLGKLPKLKILHLENDGIRKLPRNIKKLTQLEHLYLANNLLRDVPVEIKGLKKLKYLDLNQNKISIEVPVNQTAGPGLKIQF
;
A
#
# COMPACT_ATOMS: atom_id res chain seq x y z
N MET A 1 -34.33 -22.95 51.82
CA MET A 1 -33.45 -23.01 53.02
C MET A 1 -32.01 -23.19 52.55
N LYS A 2 -31.13 -22.22 52.86
CA LYS A 2 -29.64 -22.17 52.83
C LYS A 2 -28.89 -22.72 51.58
N ILE A 3 -28.29 -21.86 50.73
CA ILE A 3 -26.91 -21.27 50.74
C ILE A 3 -25.84 -22.20 50.12
N GLN A 4 -25.36 -21.81 48.90
CA GLN A 4 -23.96 -21.57 48.43
C GLN A 4 -22.80 -22.53 48.85
N PHE A 5 -21.74 -22.83 48.08
CA PHE A 5 -20.94 -22.04 47.11
C PHE A 5 -19.87 -22.92 46.38
N ILE A 6 -19.40 -22.44 45.21
CA ILE A 6 -17.99 -22.37 44.71
C ILE A 6 -17.33 -23.51 43.86
N ILE A 7 -17.09 -23.14 42.58
CA ILE A 7 -15.85 -23.12 41.75
C ILE A 7 -15.07 -24.42 41.44
N GLY A 8 -14.75 -24.59 40.15
CA GLY A 8 -13.42 -25.13 39.75
C GLY A 8 -13.39 -25.97 38.47
N THR A 9 -13.10 -25.32 37.34
CA THR A 9 -12.35 -25.83 36.17
C THR A 9 -12.40 -27.34 35.85
N LEU A 10 -13.07 -27.68 34.76
CA LEU A 10 -12.99 -29.00 34.14
C LEU A 10 -11.60 -29.20 33.49
N ALA A 11 -10.70 -29.87 34.21
CA ALA A 11 -9.56 -30.55 33.60
C ALA A 11 -10.09 -31.88 33.01
N ALA A 12 -10.16 -31.98 31.68
CA ALA A 12 -10.35 -33.24 31.01
C ALA A 12 -9.03 -33.65 30.34
N LEU A 13 -8.31 -34.56 31.00
CA LEU A 13 -7.35 -35.44 30.34
C LEU A 13 -8.07 -36.16 29.19
N PHE A 14 -7.53 -36.10 27.98
CA PHE A 14 -7.72 -37.15 27.00
C PHE A 14 -6.39 -37.52 26.34
N LEU A 15 -5.91 -38.67 26.80
CA LEU A 15 -5.09 -39.68 26.13
C LEU A 15 -4.46 -39.35 24.77
N LEU A 16 -3.15 -39.54 24.75
CA LEU A 16 -2.34 -39.98 23.62
C LEU A 16 -3.09 -40.99 22.74
N CYS A 17 -3.55 -40.52 21.58
CA CYS A 17 -3.56 -41.34 20.38
C CYS A 17 -2.37 -40.90 19.54
N LEU A 18 -1.33 -41.75 19.51
CA LEU A 18 -0.28 -41.70 18.51
C LEU A 18 -0.93 -41.81 17.12
N ASN A 19 -0.96 -40.71 16.38
CA ASN A 19 -1.00 -40.78 14.94
C ASN A 19 0.06 -39.83 14.38
N ARG A 20 1.21 -40.42 13.99
CA ARG A 20 2.19 -39.75 13.14
C ARG A 20 1.59 -39.69 11.74
N GLY A 21 1.03 -38.55 11.36
CA GLY A 21 0.53 -38.34 10.01
C GLY A 21 -0.38 -37.13 9.93
N THR A 22 0.02 -36.16 9.13
CA THR A 22 -0.65 -34.88 8.82
C THR A 22 -0.69 -33.87 9.97
N MET A 23 0.32 -32.99 10.03
CA MET A 23 0.02 -31.62 10.44
C MET A 23 -1.09 -31.13 9.52
N ALA A 24 -2.25 -30.74 10.06
CA ALA A 24 -3.32 -30.17 9.26
C ALA A 24 -2.72 -29.00 8.46
N GLN A 25 -2.61 -29.16 7.14
CA GLN A 25 -2.15 -28.09 6.26
C GLN A 25 -3.17 -26.96 6.38
N VAL A 26 -2.73 -25.77 6.78
CA VAL A 26 -3.56 -24.57 6.71
C VAL A 26 -3.99 -24.42 5.24
N PRO A 27 -5.31 -24.36 4.94
CA PRO A 27 -5.81 -24.23 3.58
C PRO A 27 -5.09 -23.11 2.82
N ASP A 28 -4.75 -23.32 1.55
CA ASP A 28 -4.01 -22.34 0.73
C ASP A 28 -4.69 -20.96 0.69
N SER A 29 -6.02 -20.91 0.82
CA SER A 29 -6.80 -19.68 0.91
C SER A 29 -6.52 -18.86 2.18
N LEU A 30 -6.23 -19.51 3.31
CA LEU A 30 -5.86 -18.86 4.56
C LEU A 30 -4.39 -18.40 4.53
N GLN A 31 -3.52 -19.10 3.80
CA GLN A 31 -2.10 -18.70 3.65
C GLN A 31 -1.94 -17.40 2.85
N ILE A 32 -2.80 -17.15 1.85
CA ILE A 32 -2.77 -15.90 1.06
C ILE A 32 -3.01 -14.66 1.92
N ASN A 33 -3.80 -14.79 2.99
CA ASN A 33 -4.17 -13.68 3.86
C ASN A 33 -3.21 -13.48 5.04
N LYS A 34 -2.35 -14.46 5.34
CA LYS A 34 -1.36 -14.31 6.42
C LYS A 34 -0.35 -13.23 6.02
N GLU A 35 -0.26 -12.20 6.85
CA GLU A 35 0.77 -11.18 6.75
C GLU A 35 1.93 -11.52 7.67
N TYR A 36 3.14 -11.53 7.11
CA TYR A 36 4.37 -11.72 7.84
C TYR A 36 4.95 -10.34 8.15
N SER A 37 5.34 -10.11 9.40
CA SER A 37 6.01 -8.87 9.82
C SER A 37 7.43 -9.09 10.34
N GLN A 38 7.83 -10.36 10.49
CA GLN A 38 9.17 -10.76 10.90
C GLN A 38 9.87 -11.43 9.73
N TRP A 39 10.95 -10.82 9.28
CA TRP A 39 11.69 -11.22 8.09
C TRP A 39 12.22 -12.66 8.20
N GLU A 40 12.78 -13.02 9.36
CA GLU A 40 13.35 -14.34 9.62
C GLU A 40 12.29 -15.44 9.63
N GLU A 41 11.04 -15.11 10.00
CA GLU A 41 9.93 -16.06 9.89
C GLU A 41 9.52 -16.26 8.44
N ALA A 42 9.40 -15.16 7.68
CA ALA A 42 9.04 -15.19 6.27
C ALA A 42 10.05 -16.01 5.44
N LEU A 43 11.35 -15.86 5.72
CA LEU A 43 12.43 -16.57 5.03
C LEU A 43 12.45 -18.09 5.26
N LYS A 44 11.75 -18.61 6.27
CA LYS A 44 11.66 -20.06 6.48
C LYS A 44 10.84 -20.76 5.39
N VAL A 45 9.89 -20.05 4.78
CA VAL A 45 8.94 -20.58 3.77
C VAL A 45 8.58 -19.50 2.72
N PRO A 46 9.57 -18.90 2.02
CA PRO A 46 9.38 -17.71 1.21
C PRO A 46 8.39 -17.91 0.06
N GLU A 47 8.27 -19.12 -0.47
CA GLU A 47 7.32 -19.51 -1.51
C GLU A 47 5.85 -19.48 -1.04
N LYS A 48 5.60 -19.50 0.27
CA LYS A 48 4.25 -19.43 0.86
C LYS A 48 3.87 -18.02 1.32
N VAL A 49 4.78 -17.06 1.18
CA VAL A 49 4.53 -15.68 1.63
C VAL A 49 3.90 -14.88 0.50
N TYR A 50 2.65 -14.46 0.72
CA TYR A 50 1.92 -13.59 -0.19
C TYR A 50 1.87 -12.14 0.26
N ARG A 51 2.01 -11.90 1.58
CA ARG A 51 1.96 -10.57 2.19
C ARG A 51 3.10 -10.42 3.18
N LEU A 52 3.95 -9.43 2.95
CA LEU A 52 5.12 -9.14 3.79
C LEU A 52 5.10 -7.66 4.15
N ASN A 53 5.12 -7.35 5.44
CA ASN A 53 5.11 -6.01 5.98
C ASN A 53 6.40 -5.80 6.78
N LEU A 54 7.36 -5.10 6.19
CA LEU A 54 8.65 -4.80 6.81
C LEU A 54 8.71 -3.34 7.27
N SER A 55 7.57 -2.69 7.45
CA SER A 55 7.54 -1.28 7.85
C SER A 55 8.33 -1.04 9.12
N ASN A 56 9.06 0.08 9.15
CA ASN A 56 9.94 0.49 10.24
C ASN A 56 11.14 -0.45 10.44
N GLN A 57 11.66 -1.03 9.37
CA GLN A 57 12.85 -1.89 9.40
C GLN A 57 13.96 -1.34 8.49
N ASP A 58 15.22 -1.65 8.83
CA ASP A 58 16.34 -1.42 7.92
C ASP A 58 16.50 -2.66 7.05
N ILE A 59 16.13 -2.55 5.77
CA ILE A 59 16.19 -3.67 4.82
C ILE A 59 17.56 -3.85 4.16
N SER A 60 18.54 -2.99 4.46
CA SER A 60 19.84 -2.96 3.78
C SER A 60 20.55 -4.31 3.82
N ASP A 61 20.43 -5.02 4.94
CA ASP A 61 21.08 -6.31 5.18
C ASP A 61 20.46 -7.47 4.40
N PHE A 62 19.18 -7.38 4.04
CA PHE A 62 18.43 -8.51 3.51
C PHE A 62 17.66 -8.25 2.22
N GLN A 63 17.74 -7.04 1.65
CA GLN A 63 17.15 -6.70 0.35
C GLN A 63 17.55 -7.67 -0.78
N HIS A 64 18.75 -8.24 -0.72
CA HIS A 64 19.27 -9.20 -1.71
C HIS A 64 18.46 -10.51 -1.79
N GLU A 65 17.72 -10.83 -0.73
CA GLU A 65 16.91 -12.04 -0.60
C GLU A 65 15.45 -11.84 -0.98
N LEU A 66 14.98 -10.59 -1.17
CA LEU A 66 13.62 -10.29 -1.63
C LEU A 66 13.18 -11.15 -2.83
N PRO A 67 14.03 -11.46 -3.82
CA PRO A 67 13.63 -12.28 -4.96
C PRO A 67 13.21 -13.72 -4.61
N LYS A 68 13.52 -14.22 -3.40
CA LYS A 68 13.08 -15.55 -2.93
C LYS A 68 11.56 -15.62 -2.73
N PHE A 69 10.89 -14.51 -2.45
CA PHE A 69 9.43 -14.46 -2.25
C PHE A 69 8.68 -14.43 -3.58
N THR A 70 8.77 -15.53 -4.33
CA THR A 70 8.28 -15.63 -5.72
C THR A 70 6.76 -15.43 -5.85
N ASN A 71 6.00 -15.69 -4.78
CA ASN A 71 4.55 -15.54 -4.73
C ASN A 71 4.07 -14.23 -4.09
N LEU A 72 4.98 -13.33 -3.71
CA LEU A 72 4.65 -12.10 -3.00
C LEU A 72 3.72 -11.21 -3.82
N ARG A 73 2.63 -10.77 -3.18
CA ARG A 73 1.60 -9.88 -3.77
C ARG A 73 1.48 -8.55 -3.06
N TYR A 74 1.77 -8.51 -1.76
CA TYR A 74 1.80 -7.30 -0.95
C TYR A 74 3.17 -7.15 -0.29
N LEU A 75 3.79 -6.00 -0.47
CA LEU A 75 5.01 -5.60 0.22
C LEU A 75 4.82 -4.20 0.79
N SER A 76 5.06 -4.03 2.09
CA SER A 76 5.21 -2.71 2.70
C SER A 76 6.62 -2.51 3.23
N LEU A 77 7.21 -1.37 2.86
CA LEU A 77 8.52 -0.85 3.27
C LEU A 77 8.34 0.58 3.82
N ARG A 78 7.22 0.81 4.51
CA ARG A 78 6.82 2.12 5.00
C ARG A 78 7.77 2.55 6.12
N ASN A 79 8.22 3.80 6.08
CA ASN A 79 9.11 4.37 7.10
C ASN A 79 10.42 3.59 7.31
N ASP A 80 11.00 3.07 6.22
CA ASP A 80 12.27 2.33 6.24
C ASP A 80 13.49 3.23 5.97
N LYS A 81 13.29 4.56 5.95
CA LYS A 81 14.32 5.60 5.71
C LYS A 81 15.10 5.37 4.41
N LEU A 82 14.44 4.82 3.39
CA LEU A 82 15.06 4.48 2.13
C LEU A 82 15.51 5.75 1.39
N SER A 83 16.80 5.82 1.05
CA SER A 83 17.37 6.87 0.19
C SER A 83 17.14 6.61 -1.30
N GLY A 84 16.81 5.36 -1.64
CA GLY A 84 16.47 4.88 -2.97
C GLY A 84 15.77 3.52 -2.89
N ILE A 85 15.14 3.10 -3.99
CA ILE A 85 14.35 1.87 -4.03
C ILE A 85 15.26 0.72 -4.48
N PRO A 86 15.46 -0.32 -3.65
CA PRO A 86 16.29 -1.47 -3.99
C PRO A 86 15.90 -2.12 -5.32
N SER A 87 16.89 -2.47 -6.14
CA SER A 87 16.68 -3.01 -7.48
C SER A 87 15.95 -4.36 -7.47
N GLU A 88 16.07 -5.07 -6.36
CA GLU A 88 15.55 -6.40 -6.08
C GLU A 88 14.02 -6.41 -6.02
N ILE A 89 13.39 -5.31 -5.60
CA ILE A 89 11.94 -5.15 -5.60
C ILE A 89 11.39 -5.35 -7.02
N PHE A 90 12.12 -4.89 -8.05
CA PHE A 90 11.70 -5.02 -9.46
C PHE A 90 11.77 -6.46 -10.00
N LYS A 91 12.31 -7.41 -9.22
CA LYS A 91 12.29 -8.84 -9.54
C LYS A 91 10.98 -9.53 -9.08
N LEU A 92 10.19 -8.89 -8.22
CA LEU A 92 8.92 -9.41 -7.68
C LEU A 92 7.78 -9.35 -8.71
N GLN A 93 7.75 -10.31 -9.64
CA GLN A 93 6.81 -10.28 -10.78
C GLN A 93 5.33 -10.43 -10.40
N ASN A 94 5.03 -10.96 -9.21
CA ASN A 94 3.66 -11.16 -8.72
C ASN A 94 3.15 -10.02 -7.84
N LEU A 95 3.97 -8.99 -7.58
CA LEU A 95 3.62 -7.88 -6.70
C LEU A 95 2.44 -7.09 -7.25
N ARG A 96 1.43 -6.86 -6.40
CA ARG A 96 0.19 -6.15 -6.72
C ARG A 96 0.02 -4.87 -5.91
N VAL A 97 0.45 -4.90 -4.65
CA VAL A 97 0.41 -3.76 -3.74
C VAL A 97 1.82 -3.51 -3.24
N LEU A 98 2.28 -2.27 -3.39
CA LEU A 98 3.57 -1.82 -2.88
C LEU A 98 3.34 -0.57 -2.05
N ASP A 99 3.71 -0.64 -0.77
CA ASP A 99 3.68 0.50 0.12
C ASP A 99 5.11 1.00 0.39
N LEU A 100 5.35 2.24 -0.02
CA LEU A 100 6.61 2.96 0.07
C LEU A 100 6.45 4.28 0.83
N GLY A 101 5.31 4.49 1.50
CA GLY A 101 5.03 5.75 2.17
C GLY A 101 6.00 6.05 3.30
N GLU A 102 6.01 7.31 3.75
CA GLU A 102 6.88 7.80 4.82
C GLU A 102 8.38 7.54 4.57
N ASN A 103 8.80 7.52 3.31
CA ASN A 103 10.20 7.52 2.96
C ASN A 103 10.66 8.95 2.61
N SER A 104 11.75 9.11 1.89
CA SER A 104 12.25 10.42 1.47
C SER A 104 12.66 10.43 0.01
N PHE A 105 11.86 9.77 -0.83
CA PHE A 105 12.17 9.63 -2.25
C PHE A 105 12.04 10.97 -2.99
N GLN A 106 13.00 11.27 -3.85
CA GLN A 106 12.87 12.39 -4.80
C GLN A 106 12.38 11.91 -6.16
N ASN A 107 12.92 10.78 -6.63
CA ASN A 107 12.64 10.22 -7.95
C ASN A 107 12.48 8.71 -7.86
N LEU A 108 11.54 8.17 -8.62
CA LEU A 108 11.35 6.75 -8.84
C LEU A 108 12.26 6.28 -9.98
N PRO A 109 12.95 5.15 -9.84
CA PRO A 109 13.79 4.61 -10.90
C PRO A 109 12.95 4.11 -12.08
N THR A 110 13.52 4.12 -13.29
CA THR A 110 12.80 3.73 -14.52
C THR A 110 12.31 2.28 -14.51
N GLU A 111 12.96 1.46 -13.68
CA GLU A 111 12.73 0.05 -13.43
C GLU A 111 11.38 -0.23 -12.77
N PHE A 112 10.69 0.79 -12.21
CA PHE A 112 9.31 0.65 -11.76
C PHE A 112 8.41 0.02 -12.83
N SER A 113 8.67 0.34 -14.09
CA SER A 113 7.96 -0.23 -15.23
C SER A 113 8.08 -1.76 -15.35
N LYS A 114 8.98 -2.42 -14.62
CA LYS A 114 9.10 -3.88 -14.53
C LYS A 114 8.03 -4.52 -13.63
N LEU A 115 7.40 -3.77 -12.74
CA LEU A 115 6.31 -4.26 -11.87
C LEU A 115 4.98 -4.35 -12.66
N LYS A 116 4.91 -5.28 -13.61
CA LYS A 116 3.80 -5.40 -14.57
C LYS A 116 2.44 -5.73 -13.94
N ASN A 117 2.44 -6.25 -12.71
CA ASN A 117 1.24 -6.63 -11.98
C ASN A 117 0.86 -5.64 -10.87
N LEU A 118 1.59 -4.53 -10.72
CA LEU A 118 1.28 -3.55 -9.68
C LEU A 118 -0.04 -2.84 -9.97
N GLU A 119 -0.95 -2.91 -9.01
CA GLU A 119 -2.31 -2.39 -9.06
C GLU A 119 -2.50 -1.20 -8.11
N GLU A 120 -1.79 -1.20 -6.99
CA GLU A 120 -1.90 -0.21 -5.93
C GLU A 120 -0.52 0.19 -5.42
N LEU A 121 -0.32 1.49 -5.28
CA LEU A 121 0.96 2.07 -4.88
C LEU A 121 0.75 3.18 -3.86
N TYR A 122 1.45 3.06 -2.75
CA TYR A 122 1.54 4.10 -1.73
C TYR A 122 2.85 4.86 -1.84
N LEU A 123 2.73 6.17 -2.02
CA LEU A 123 3.82 7.14 -2.05
C LEU A 123 3.46 8.35 -1.18
N ASP A 124 2.58 8.15 -0.19
CA ASP A 124 2.11 9.20 0.71
C ASP A 124 3.16 9.54 1.78
N ASN A 125 3.08 10.76 2.31
CA ASN A 125 4.01 11.32 3.28
C ASN A 125 5.45 11.45 2.75
N ASP A 126 5.63 11.59 1.43
CA ASP A 126 6.91 11.78 0.76
C ASP A 126 7.03 13.23 0.23
N ARG A 127 7.22 14.21 1.12
CA ARG A 127 7.27 15.64 0.74
C ARG A 127 8.36 16.04 -0.27
N ASN A 128 9.36 15.17 -0.46
CA ASN A 128 10.45 15.39 -1.41
C ASN A 128 10.13 14.86 -2.82
N LEU A 129 9.04 14.10 -2.97
CA LEU A 129 8.67 13.48 -4.23
C LEU A 129 8.15 14.51 -5.23
N ASP A 130 8.88 14.70 -6.32
CA ASP A 130 8.40 15.53 -7.43
C ASP A 130 7.49 14.70 -8.34
N ILE A 131 6.18 14.72 -8.05
CA ILE A 131 5.21 13.95 -8.84
C ILE A 131 5.29 14.26 -10.34
N SER A 132 5.62 15.50 -10.73
CA SER A 132 5.71 15.92 -12.15
C SER A 132 6.76 15.13 -12.93
N LYS A 133 7.89 14.83 -12.29
CA LYS A 133 8.98 14.01 -12.87
C LYS A 133 8.61 12.52 -12.88
N ASN A 134 7.87 12.07 -11.87
CA ASN A 134 7.59 10.65 -11.64
C ASN A 134 6.39 10.10 -12.43
N ILE A 135 5.49 10.95 -12.95
CA ILE A 135 4.37 10.51 -13.79
C ILE A 135 4.83 9.71 -15.02
N ASN A 136 5.98 10.03 -15.62
CA ASN A 136 6.47 9.29 -16.79
C ASN A 136 6.88 7.85 -16.46
N VAL A 137 7.29 7.60 -15.22
CA VAL A 137 7.62 6.27 -14.71
C VAL A 137 6.32 5.54 -14.36
N LEU A 138 5.45 6.16 -13.56
CA LEU A 138 4.18 5.58 -13.13
C LEU A 138 3.23 5.27 -14.30
N GLY A 139 3.20 6.13 -15.33
CA GLY A 139 2.39 5.93 -16.53
C GLY A 139 2.80 4.73 -17.40
N LYS A 140 3.94 4.09 -17.11
CA LYS A 140 4.37 2.84 -17.76
C LYS A 140 3.85 1.59 -17.04
N LEU A 141 3.21 1.73 -15.87
CA LEU A 141 2.61 0.62 -15.14
C LEU A 141 1.27 0.25 -15.79
N PRO A 142 1.15 -0.95 -16.38
CA PRO A 142 -0.01 -1.29 -17.21
C PRO A 142 -1.26 -1.64 -16.39
N LYS A 143 -1.16 -1.77 -15.07
CA LYS A 143 -2.26 -2.17 -14.19
C LYS A 143 -2.47 -1.25 -12.99
N LEU A 144 -1.73 -0.14 -12.87
CA LEU A 144 -1.87 0.78 -11.75
C LEU A 144 -3.26 1.43 -11.75
N LYS A 145 -4.06 1.10 -10.73
CA LYS A 145 -5.44 1.56 -10.54
C LYS A 145 -5.58 2.51 -9.36
N ILE A 146 -4.79 2.31 -8.32
CA ILE A 146 -4.91 3.04 -7.06
C ILE A 146 -3.56 3.70 -6.76
N LEU A 147 -3.59 5.01 -6.51
CA LEU A 147 -2.41 5.79 -6.19
C LEU A 147 -2.69 6.69 -4.99
N HIS A 148 -1.85 6.53 -3.97
CA HIS A 148 -1.83 7.33 -2.75
C HIS A 148 -0.69 8.35 -2.81
N LEU A 149 -1.04 9.61 -2.59
CA LEU A 149 -0.17 10.80 -2.64
C LEU A 149 -0.58 11.81 -1.55
N GLU A 150 -1.12 11.32 -0.44
CA GLU A 150 -1.54 12.13 0.69
C GLU A 150 -0.33 12.75 1.40
N ASN A 151 -0.47 13.95 1.94
CA ASN A 151 0.59 14.62 2.75
C ASN A 151 1.91 14.97 2.01
N ASP A 152 1.93 14.98 0.68
CA ASP A 152 3.15 15.21 -0.11
C ASP A 152 3.45 16.69 -0.41
N GLY A 153 2.61 17.61 0.05
CA GLY A 153 2.78 19.04 -0.20
C GLY A 153 2.50 19.45 -1.66
N ILE A 154 1.74 18.64 -2.40
CA ILE A 154 1.40 18.87 -3.80
C ILE A 154 0.60 20.18 -3.94
N ARG A 155 1.13 21.12 -4.72
CA ARG A 155 0.49 22.43 -4.99
C ARG A 155 -0.33 22.44 -6.27
N LYS A 156 0.02 21.60 -7.24
CA LYS A 156 -0.63 21.47 -8.55
C LYS A 156 -0.46 20.05 -9.06
N LEU A 157 -1.49 19.50 -9.69
CA LEU A 157 -1.39 18.25 -10.42
C LEU A 157 -0.76 18.52 -11.80
N PRO A 158 0.22 17.73 -12.25
CA PRO A 158 0.92 18.03 -13.50
C PRO A 158 0.08 17.63 -14.73
N ARG A 159 0.20 18.39 -15.82
CA ARG A 159 -0.58 18.16 -17.07
C ARG A 159 -0.40 16.76 -17.67
N ASN A 160 0.73 16.12 -17.41
CA ASN A 160 1.02 14.77 -17.87
C ASN A 160 0.34 13.68 -17.04
N ILE A 161 -0.39 13.98 -15.94
CA ILE A 161 -1.10 12.98 -15.11
C ILE A 161 -2.01 12.06 -15.92
N LYS A 162 -2.55 12.56 -17.04
CA LYS A 162 -3.33 11.79 -18.02
C LYS A 162 -2.62 10.54 -18.57
N LYS A 163 -1.29 10.41 -18.38
CA LYS A 163 -0.53 9.19 -18.70
C LYS A 163 -0.86 8.01 -17.78
N LEU A 164 -1.45 8.24 -16.60
CA LEU A 164 -1.96 7.19 -15.71
C LEU A 164 -3.30 6.64 -16.24
N THR A 165 -3.27 6.04 -17.43
CA THR A 165 -4.47 5.69 -18.21
C THR A 165 -5.38 4.63 -17.56
N GLN A 166 -4.85 3.88 -16.59
CA GLN A 166 -5.58 2.84 -15.88
C GLN A 166 -6.08 3.30 -14.51
N LEU A 167 -5.78 4.52 -14.07
CA LEU A 167 -6.06 4.97 -12.72
C LEU A 167 -7.56 5.13 -12.49
N GLU A 168 -8.03 4.49 -11.42
CA GLU A 168 -9.43 4.46 -10.97
C GLU A 168 -9.62 5.22 -9.65
N HIS A 169 -8.63 5.20 -8.76
CA HIS A 169 -8.65 5.89 -7.46
C HIS A 169 -7.40 6.73 -7.29
N LEU A 170 -7.59 8.01 -6.97
CA LEU A 170 -6.50 8.94 -6.70
C LEU A 170 -6.75 9.63 -5.36
N TYR A 171 -5.82 9.44 -4.42
CA TYR A 171 -5.89 10.07 -3.12
C TYR A 171 -4.87 11.21 -3.04
N LEU A 172 -5.37 12.42 -2.73
CA LEU A 172 -4.59 13.65 -2.65
C LEU A 172 -4.90 14.42 -1.36
N ALA A 173 -5.39 13.73 -0.32
CA ALA A 173 -5.73 14.38 0.93
C ALA A 173 -4.51 15.05 1.58
N ASN A 174 -4.73 16.11 2.37
CA ASN A 174 -3.68 16.83 3.10
C ASN A 174 -2.56 17.40 2.20
N ASN A 175 -2.92 17.91 1.03
CA ASN A 175 -2.01 18.61 0.12
C ASN A 175 -2.25 20.12 0.11
N LEU A 176 -1.62 20.83 -0.82
CA LEU A 176 -1.64 22.29 -0.93
C LEU A 176 -2.37 22.78 -2.18
N LEU A 177 -3.26 21.95 -2.77
CA LEU A 177 -4.04 22.32 -3.95
C LEU A 177 -4.99 23.47 -3.61
N ARG A 178 -5.08 24.46 -4.49
CA ARG A 178 -5.94 25.65 -4.33
C ARG A 178 -7.24 25.58 -5.12
N ASP A 179 -7.29 24.68 -6.09
CA ASP A 179 -8.40 24.51 -7.01
C ASP A 179 -8.59 23.01 -7.27
N VAL A 180 -9.79 22.61 -7.70
CA VAL A 180 -10.01 21.27 -8.26
C VAL A 180 -9.22 21.16 -9.58
N PRO A 181 -8.20 20.27 -9.69
CA PRO A 181 -7.32 20.29 -10.86
C PRO A 181 -8.06 19.89 -12.14
N VAL A 182 -8.01 20.72 -13.19
CA VAL A 182 -8.65 20.43 -14.48
C VAL A 182 -8.03 19.20 -15.16
N GLU A 183 -6.78 18.89 -14.84
CA GLU A 183 -6.00 17.77 -15.35
C GLU A 183 -6.65 16.41 -15.07
N ILE A 184 -7.48 16.27 -14.03
CA ILE A 184 -8.21 15.03 -13.71
C ILE A 184 -9.15 14.61 -14.84
N LYS A 185 -9.62 15.55 -15.69
CA LYS A 185 -10.43 15.25 -16.89
C LYS A 185 -9.70 14.35 -17.90
N GLY A 186 -8.37 14.27 -17.81
CA GLY A 186 -7.55 13.37 -18.60
C GLY A 186 -7.55 11.91 -18.10
N LEU A 187 -7.94 11.65 -16.85
CA LEU A 187 -7.98 10.33 -16.23
C LEU A 187 -9.31 9.64 -16.54
N LYS A 188 -9.41 9.03 -17.71
CA LYS A 188 -10.69 8.51 -18.26
C LYS A 188 -11.34 7.36 -17.48
N LYS A 189 -10.60 6.70 -16.61
CA LYS A 189 -11.11 5.61 -15.76
C LYS A 189 -11.29 6.01 -14.29
N LEU A 190 -11.04 7.27 -13.94
CA LEU A 190 -11.12 7.74 -12.57
C LEU A 190 -12.56 7.61 -12.07
N LYS A 191 -12.72 6.93 -10.94
CA LYS A 191 -14.00 6.69 -10.25
C LYS A 191 -14.06 7.39 -8.90
N TYR A 192 -12.89 7.60 -8.28
CA TYR A 192 -12.78 8.21 -6.97
C TYR A 192 -11.61 9.18 -6.91
N LEU A 193 -11.86 10.37 -6.36
CA LEU A 193 -10.87 11.39 -6.10
C LEU A 193 -11.04 11.94 -4.69
N ASP A 194 -9.98 11.85 -3.88
CA ASP A 194 -9.92 12.45 -2.55
C ASP A 194 -9.13 13.76 -2.56
N LEU A 195 -9.80 14.88 -2.28
CA LEU A 195 -9.17 16.20 -2.14
C LEU A 195 -9.30 16.75 -0.71
N ASN A 196 -9.55 15.88 0.28
CA ASN A 196 -9.77 16.34 1.65
C ASN A 196 -8.59 17.12 2.19
N GLN A 197 -8.85 18.11 3.05
CA GLN A 197 -7.80 18.88 3.73
C GLN A 197 -6.78 19.54 2.76
N ASN A 198 -7.22 19.92 1.56
CA ASN A 198 -6.50 20.83 0.67
C ASN A 198 -6.91 22.28 0.93
N LYS A 199 -6.30 23.22 0.19
CA LYS A 199 -6.60 24.67 0.25
C LYS A 199 -7.59 25.09 -0.84
N ILE A 200 -8.48 24.19 -1.24
CA ILE A 200 -9.43 24.42 -2.34
C ILE A 200 -10.44 25.46 -1.88
N SER A 201 -10.40 26.63 -2.50
CA SER A 201 -11.43 27.65 -2.26
C SER A 201 -12.67 27.24 -3.04
N ILE A 202 -13.67 26.75 -2.32
CA ILE A 202 -15.01 26.62 -2.91
C ILE A 202 -15.59 28.02 -2.81
N GLU A 203 -15.80 28.69 -3.96
CA GLU A 203 -16.69 29.86 -4.00
C GLU A 203 -18.11 29.37 -3.68
N VAL A 204 -18.39 29.17 -2.39
CA VAL A 204 -19.76 28.99 -1.92
C VAL A 204 -20.32 30.40 -1.78
N PRO A 205 -21.46 30.72 -2.44
CA PRO A 205 -22.17 31.95 -2.16
C PRO A 205 -22.37 32.04 -0.65
N VAL A 206 -21.92 33.17 -0.06
CA VAL A 206 -21.95 33.46 1.38
C VAL A 206 -23.32 33.06 1.92
N ASN A 207 -23.40 31.92 2.62
CA ASN A 207 -24.49 31.40 3.48
C ASN A 207 -24.53 29.87 3.62
N GLN A 208 -23.60 29.10 3.02
CA GLN A 208 -23.47 27.67 3.33
C GLN A 208 -22.02 27.36 3.71
N THR A 209 -21.82 26.86 4.93
CA THR A 209 -20.51 26.43 5.43
C THR A 209 -19.98 25.31 4.56
N ALA A 210 -18.94 25.58 3.76
CA ALA A 210 -18.23 24.55 3.03
C ALA A 210 -17.50 23.65 4.05
N GLY A 211 -17.91 22.38 4.13
CA GLY A 211 -17.28 21.39 4.99
C GLY A 211 -15.82 21.07 4.60
N PRO A 212 -15.10 20.33 5.44
CA PRO A 212 -13.70 20.03 5.22
C PRO A 212 -13.55 18.99 4.11
N GLY A 213 -13.18 19.44 2.90
CA GLY A 213 -12.67 18.58 1.85
C GLY A 213 -13.70 17.99 0.88
N LEU A 214 -13.27 17.81 -0.38
CA LEU A 214 -14.12 17.36 -1.48
C LEU A 214 -13.77 15.91 -1.85
N LYS A 215 -14.73 15.00 -1.73
CA LYS A 215 -14.67 13.66 -2.34
C LYS A 215 -15.53 13.68 -3.60
N ILE A 216 -14.96 13.27 -4.74
CA ILE A 216 -15.70 13.17 -6.00
C ILE A 216 -15.79 11.70 -6.39
N GLN A 217 -17.02 11.24 -6.59
CA GLN A 217 -17.31 9.98 -7.28
C GLN A 217 -17.77 10.32 -8.70
N PHE A 218 -17.22 9.64 -9.70
CA PHE A 218 -17.51 9.86 -11.12
C PHE A 218 -18.48 8.82 -11.69
#